data_AF-A0A956CNF5-F1
#
_entry.id   AF-A0A956CNF5-F1
#
_cell.length_a   1.000
_cell.length_b   1.000
_cell.length_c   1.000
_cell.angle_alpha   90.00
_cell.angle_beta   90.00
_cell.angle_gamma   90.00
#
_symmetry.space_group_name_H-M   'P 1'
#
loop_
_entity.id
_entity.type
_entity.pdbx_description
1 polymer ?
#
loop_
_entity_poly.entity_id
_entity_poly.type
_entity_poly.pdbx_seq_one_letter_code
_entity_poly.pdbx_strand_id
1 'polypeptide(L)'
;RDVRFAALGVLAFLTRPDAGLLLAFGITWRALGPRIAGGADSPAARIEWKSALRMAVVIAAPVMGYLAWKWSHFGGFVPLTLLAKTPVPSQAAQYTLESVAPAAGLFLVALWGAFRRPNAAPSPEARVDERRIATARVHVAFALLTAASLVAVGPDWMPAGRLLVPAIPALAIAFASMVPTVKPPSWRSSAAIPAWLAGVAVAVYVAHAAWLTVDLHGRHDHRIDEDEKIVTLVRSLQQDGMASFGTVNIGLVGYVSPTAPVFDLGGLTDAHIARLPGPHLHKHPEAAYLAAHAPDVFLLTSSEPIRIGESGQASYRPDFDVESHVFSLPWFQRTYRYAGTLMLSPNYYYHAFVERRSFGPETR
;
A
#
# COMPACT_ATOMS: atom_id res chain seq x y z
N ARG A 1 -7.31 -8.66 29.26
CA ARG A 1 -7.86 -8.32 27.93
C ARG A 1 -7.01 -7.20 27.31
N ASP A 2 -6.81 -6.10 28.01
CA ASP A 2 -5.99 -4.94 27.58
C ASP A 2 -4.57 -5.30 27.11
N VAL A 3 -3.83 -6.12 27.88
CA VAL A 3 -2.49 -6.59 27.48
C VAL A 3 -2.52 -7.42 26.20
N ARG A 4 -3.57 -8.25 26.00
CA ARG A 4 -3.72 -9.04 24.76
C ARG A 4 -4.00 -8.14 23.56
N PHE A 5 -4.87 -7.13 23.72
CA PHE A 5 -5.10 -6.14 22.66
C PHE A 5 -3.82 -5.39 22.33
N ALA A 6 -3.09 -4.91 23.34
CA ALA A 6 -1.81 -4.22 23.13
C ALA A 6 -0.79 -5.10 22.41
N ALA A 7 -0.62 -6.36 22.85
CA ALA A 7 0.30 -7.31 22.22
C ALA A 7 -0.08 -7.62 20.76
N LEU A 8 -1.35 -7.94 20.50
CA LEU A 8 -1.84 -8.20 19.14
C LEU A 8 -1.73 -6.97 18.25
N GLY A 9 -2.01 -5.79 18.80
CA GLY A 9 -1.89 -4.53 18.06
C GLY A 9 -0.45 -4.16 17.77
N VAL A 10 0.50 -4.46 18.66
CA VAL A 10 1.94 -4.34 18.39
C VAL A 10 2.37 -5.28 17.27
N LEU A 11 1.95 -6.55 17.31
CA LEU A 11 2.23 -7.51 16.23
C LEU A 11 1.63 -7.03 14.89
N ALA A 12 0.43 -6.46 14.93
CA ALA A 12 -0.19 -5.85 13.76
C ALA A 12 0.62 -4.62 13.28
N PHE A 13 1.11 -3.77 14.19
CA PHE A 13 1.93 -2.61 13.83
C PHE A 13 3.27 -2.99 13.19
N LEU A 14 3.93 -4.03 13.72
CA LEU A 14 5.20 -4.51 13.18
C LEU A 14 5.06 -5.12 11.78
N THR A 15 3.87 -5.62 11.43
CA THR A 15 3.58 -6.12 10.07
C THR A 15 3.00 -5.02 9.16
N ARG A 16 2.30 -4.04 9.75
CA ARG A 16 1.53 -3.00 9.06
C ARG A 16 1.55 -1.69 9.85
N PRO A 17 2.33 -0.68 9.45
CA PRO A 17 2.44 0.59 10.17
C PRO A 17 1.11 1.31 10.39
N ASP A 18 0.14 1.12 9.50
CA ASP A 18 -1.23 1.65 9.59
C ASP A 18 -2.01 1.10 10.80
N ALA A 19 -1.63 -0.06 11.35
CA ALA A 19 -2.19 -0.54 12.62
C ALA A 19 -1.87 0.40 13.80
N GLY A 20 -0.94 1.35 13.63
CA GLY A 20 -0.74 2.46 14.57
C GLY A 20 -2.03 3.27 14.79
N LEU A 21 -2.88 3.41 13.77
CA LEU A 21 -4.19 4.05 13.89
C LEU A 21 -5.14 3.22 14.76
N LEU A 22 -5.14 1.90 14.62
CA LEU A 22 -5.93 0.99 15.46
C LEU A 22 -5.49 1.07 16.92
N LEU A 23 -4.18 1.10 17.16
CA LEU A 23 -3.60 1.25 18.49
C LEU A 23 -3.97 2.59 19.13
N ALA A 24 -3.79 3.69 18.40
CA ALA A 24 -4.14 5.02 18.84
C ALA A 24 -5.65 5.13 19.14
N PHE A 25 -6.48 4.59 18.25
CA PHE A 25 -7.93 4.53 18.44
C PHE A 25 -8.30 3.71 19.68
N GLY A 26 -7.72 2.52 19.86
CA GLY A 26 -8.00 1.64 21.00
C GLY A 26 -7.62 2.28 22.34
N ILE A 27 -6.45 2.93 22.41
CA ILE A 27 -6.01 3.69 23.60
C ILE A 27 -6.97 4.85 23.87
N THR A 28 -7.28 5.65 22.84
CA THR A 28 -8.15 6.83 22.95
C THR A 28 -9.56 6.44 23.39
N TRP A 29 -10.12 5.38 22.80
CA TRP A 29 -11.42 4.84 23.16
C TRP A 29 -11.46 4.35 24.61
N ARG A 30 -10.42 3.64 25.05
CA ARG A 30 -10.33 3.17 26.45
C ARG A 30 -10.22 4.35 27.43
N ALA A 31 -9.44 5.37 27.07
CA ALA A 31 -9.23 6.56 27.89
C ALA A 31 -10.47 7.47 27.98
N LEU A 32 -11.17 7.67 26.86
CA LEU A 32 -12.22 8.69 26.74
C LEU A 32 -13.64 8.10 26.72
N GLY A 33 -13.84 6.87 26.25
CA GLY A 33 -15.15 6.25 26.12
C GLY A 33 -15.99 6.29 27.41
N PRO A 34 -15.45 5.88 28.57
CA PRO A 34 -16.16 5.98 29.85
C PRO A 34 -16.51 7.41 30.25
N ARG A 35 -15.66 8.39 29.92
CA ARG A 35 -15.91 9.81 30.22
C ARG A 35 -17.03 10.38 29.37
N ILE A 36 -17.07 9.98 28.09
CA ILE A 36 -18.13 10.36 27.15
C ILE A 36 -19.48 9.74 27.60
N ALA A 37 -19.47 8.51 28.09
CA ALA A 37 -20.68 7.79 28.47
C ALA A 37 -21.22 8.11 29.88
N GLY A 38 -20.36 8.43 30.84
CA GLY A 38 -20.73 8.51 32.27
C GLY A 38 -20.14 9.68 33.05
N GLY A 39 -19.55 10.67 32.38
CA GLY A 39 -18.92 11.83 33.03
C GLY A 39 -17.48 11.58 33.48
N ALA A 40 -16.69 12.65 33.57
CA ALA A 40 -15.25 12.60 33.83
C ALA A 40 -14.88 12.04 35.21
N ASP A 41 -15.75 12.21 36.20
CA ASP A 41 -15.49 11.83 37.60
C ASP A 41 -15.92 10.42 37.97
N SER A 42 -16.47 9.64 37.04
CA SER A 42 -16.89 8.28 37.34
C SER A 42 -15.68 7.41 37.78
N PRO A 43 -15.83 6.56 38.81
CA PRO A 43 -14.78 5.60 39.21
C PRO A 43 -14.33 4.71 38.05
N ALA A 44 -15.26 4.37 37.15
CA ALA A 44 -14.99 3.66 35.91
C ALA A 44 -13.98 4.41 35.03
N ALA A 45 -14.15 5.71 34.80
CA ALA A 45 -13.23 6.51 34.00
C ALA A 45 -11.79 6.53 34.57
N ARG A 46 -11.64 6.51 35.90
CA ARG A 46 -10.31 6.49 36.55
C ARG A 46 -9.59 5.14 36.38
N ILE A 47 -10.31 4.03 36.55
CA ILE A 47 -9.77 2.67 36.34
C ILE A 47 -9.33 2.52 34.88
N GLU A 48 -10.16 3.00 33.96
CA GLU A 48 -9.96 2.88 32.52
C GLU A 48 -8.78 3.73 32.02
N TRP A 49 -8.56 4.91 32.60
CA TRP A 49 -7.36 5.71 32.33
C TRP A 49 -6.06 4.99 32.69
N LYS A 50 -6.01 4.32 33.86
CA LYS A 50 -4.84 3.53 34.26
C LYS A 50 -4.59 2.35 33.30
N SER A 51 -5.65 1.69 32.84
CA SER A 51 -5.58 0.66 31.80
C SER A 51 -5.06 1.21 30.47
N ALA A 52 -5.58 2.35 30.02
CA ALA A 52 -5.14 3.01 28.79
C ALA A 52 -3.65 3.41 28.85
N LEU A 53 -3.19 3.94 29.99
CA LEU A 53 -1.77 4.26 30.19
C LEU A 53 -0.89 3.01 30.14
N ARG A 54 -1.30 1.91 30.79
CA ARG A 54 -0.58 0.63 30.70
C ARG A 54 -0.50 0.12 29.26
N MET A 55 -1.61 0.19 28.52
CA MET A 55 -1.62 -0.15 27.09
C MET A 55 -0.65 0.73 26.30
N ALA A 56 -0.70 2.05 26.52
CA ALA A 56 0.18 3.00 25.85
C ALA A 56 1.67 2.69 26.10
N VAL A 57 2.05 2.37 27.35
CA VAL A 57 3.43 1.97 27.68
C VAL A 57 3.84 0.66 27.00
N VAL A 58 2.98 -0.37 27.05
CA VAL A 58 3.24 -1.67 26.39
C VAL A 58 3.37 -1.53 24.87
N ILE A 59 2.63 -0.59 24.27
CA ILE A 59 2.70 -0.29 22.84
C ILE A 59 3.93 0.58 22.52
N ALA A 60 4.23 1.57 23.35
CA ALA A 60 5.31 2.52 23.11
C ALA A 60 6.67 1.83 23.07
N ALA A 61 6.96 0.89 23.97
CA ALA A 61 8.26 0.20 23.99
C ALA A 61 8.65 -0.45 22.64
N PRO A 62 7.84 -1.34 22.04
CA PRO A 62 8.16 -1.94 20.73
C PRO A 62 8.06 -0.95 19.58
N VAL A 63 7.13 0.02 19.60
CA VAL A 63 7.05 1.06 18.57
C VAL A 63 8.31 1.92 18.57
N MET A 64 8.77 2.36 19.74
CA MET A 64 10.01 3.14 19.88
C MET A 64 11.23 2.31 19.49
N GLY A 65 11.29 1.03 19.87
CA GLY A 65 12.33 0.11 19.41
C GLY A 65 12.37 -0.03 17.89
N TYR A 66 11.21 -0.18 17.24
CA TYR A 66 11.08 -0.23 15.79
C TYR A 66 11.48 1.10 15.12
N LEU A 67 11.05 2.24 15.66
CA LEU A 67 11.42 3.56 15.16
C LEU A 67 12.92 3.84 15.31
N ALA A 68 13.53 3.41 16.42
CA ALA A 68 14.97 3.50 16.63
C ALA A 68 15.74 2.62 15.62
N TRP A 69 15.27 1.38 15.39
CA TRP A 69 15.82 0.52 14.35
C TRP A 69 15.71 1.17 12.96
N LYS A 70 14.53 1.69 12.60
CA LYS A 70 14.34 2.40 11.32
C LYS A 70 15.28 3.60 11.17
N TRP A 71 15.42 4.40 12.22
CA TRP A 71 16.36 5.51 12.21
C TRP A 71 17.79 5.03 11.99
N SER A 72 18.22 4.00 12.71
CA SER A 72 19.57 3.45 12.57
C SER A 72 19.84 2.80 11.21
N HIS A 73 18.84 2.15 10.61
CA HIS A 73 19.01 1.34 9.41
C HIS A 73 18.73 2.14 8.13
N PHE A 74 17.71 2.99 8.12
CA PHE A 74 17.29 3.78 6.96
C PHE A 74 17.63 5.26 7.06
N GLY A 75 18.17 5.74 8.20
CA GLY A 75 18.46 7.15 8.40
C GLY A 75 17.21 8.04 8.54
N GLY A 76 16.05 7.45 8.85
CA GLY A 76 14.78 8.20 8.96
C GLY A 76 13.64 7.41 9.62
N PHE A 77 12.71 8.14 10.24
CA PHE A 77 11.51 7.54 10.85
C PHE A 77 10.40 7.26 9.83
N VAL A 78 10.36 8.07 8.78
CA VAL A 78 9.36 8.02 7.71
C VAL A 78 9.90 7.11 6.59
N PRO A 79 9.08 6.23 6.00
CA PRO A 79 9.51 5.44 4.86
C PRO A 79 9.88 6.36 3.67
N LEU A 80 10.92 6.00 2.93
CA LEU A 80 11.35 6.77 1.74
C LEU A 80 10.26 6.88 0.68
N THR A 81 9.34 5.91 0.63
CA THR A 81 8.16 5.94 -0.24
C THR A 81 7.31 7.19 -0.05
N LEU A 82 7.21 7.76 1.16
CA LEU A 82 6.46 9.00 1.41
C LEU A 82 7.16 10.22 0.79
N LEU A 83 8.49 10.19 0.68
CA LEU A 83 9.28 11.24 0.05
C LEU A 83 9.30 11.08 -1.48
N ALA A 84 9.43 9.83 -1.94
CA ALA A 84 9.47 9.50 -3.35
C ALA A 84 8.11 9.70 -4.04
N LYS A 85 7.01 9.30 -3.40
CA LYS A 85 5.66 9.41 -3.94
C LYS A 85 4.97 10.63 -3.36
N THR A 86 4.97 11.73 -4.11
CA THR A 86 4.12 12.87 -3.78
C THR A 86 2.66 12.45 -3.96
N PRO A 87 1.81 12.53 -2.92
CA PRO A 87 0.41 12.14 -3.05
C PRO A 87 -0.31 13.08 -4.02
N VAL A 88 -1.03 12.50 -4.98
CA VAL A 88 -1.90 13.22 -5.91
C VAL A 88 -3.35 13.02 -5.45
N PRO A 89 -4.01 14.03 -4.85
CA PRO A 89 -5.32 13.84 -4.21
C PRO A 89 -6.39 13.25 -5.14
N SER A 90 -6.40 13.63 -6.42
CA SER A 90 -7.35 13.09 -7.40
C SER A 90 -7.16 11.60 -7.65
N GLN A 91 -5.91 11.13 -7.78
CA GLN A 91 -5.61 9.70 -7.94
C GLN A 91 -5.92 8.93 -6.65
N ALA A 92 -5.66 9.52 -5.48
CA ALA A 92 -5.99 8.90 -4.20
C ALA A 92 -7.52 8.77 -4.00
N ALA A 93 -8.29 9.78 -4.42
CA ALA A 93 -9.75 9.74 -4.41
C ALA A 93 -10.28 8.68 -5.39
N GLN A 94 -9.76 8.64 -6.62
CA GLN A 94 -10.12 7.63 -7.61
C GLN A 94 -9.84 6.22 -7.09
N TYR A 95 -8.62 5.96 -6.59
CA TYR A 95 -8.23 4.67 -6.01
C TYR A 95 -9.14 4.28 -4.85
N THR A 96 -9.47 5.23 -3.96
CA THR A 96 -10.38 4.99 -2.84
C THR A 96 -11.78 4.63 -3.33
N LEU A 97 -12.31 5.36 -4.30
CA LEU A 97 -13.63 5.09 -4.89
C LEU A 97 -13.67 3.72 -5.56
N GLU A 98 -12.68 3.40 -6.40
CA GLU A 98 -12.57 2.10 -7.06
C GLU A 98 -12.45 0.95 -6.06
N SER A 99 -11.71 1.16 -4.96
CA SER A 99 -11.50 0.15 -3.92
C SER A 99 -12.70 0.00 -2.98
N VAL A 100 -13.47 1.06 -2.72
CA VAL A 100 -14.68 1.03 -1.87
C VAL A 100 -15.92 0.62 -2.66
N ALA A 101 -16.02 0.95 -3.95
CA ALA A 101 -17.22 0.73 -4.76
C ALA A 101 -17.78 -0.70 -4.65
N PRO A 102 -16.96 -1.78 -4.68
CA PRO A 102 -17.46 -3.14 -4.48
C PRO A 102 -18.10 -3.39 -3.11
N ALA A 103 -17.65 -2.67 -2.09
CA ALA A 103 -18.14 -2.77 -0.72
C ALA A 103 -19.12 -1.63 -0.35
N ALA A 104 -19.53 -0.78 -1.31
CA ALA A 104 -20.33 0.41 -1.04
C ALA A 104 -21.65 0.08 -0.32
N GLY A 105 -22.32 -1.01 -0.70
CA GLY A 105 -23.54 -1.45 -0.02
C GLY A 105 -23.32 -1.83 1.45
N LEU A 106 -22.22 -2.54 1.76
CA LEU A 106 -21.84 -2.85 3.15
C LEU A 106 -21.56 -1.57 3.93
N PHE A 107 -20.86 -0.63 3.31
CA PHE A 107 -20.52 0.67 3.87
C PHE A 107 -21.77 1.50 4.20
N LEU A 108 -22.73 1.57 3.28
CA LEU A 108 -23.98 2.31 3.46
C LEU A 108 -24.83 1.73 4.58
N VAL A 109 -24.96 0.40 4.68
CA VAL A 109 -25.69 -0.26 5.78
C VAL A 109 -24.99 -0.02 7.13
N ALA A 110 -23.68 -0.13 7.16
CA ALA A 110 -22.88 0.15 8.36
C ALA A 110 -23.02 1.62 8.80
N LEU A 111 -22.95 2.57 7.87
CA LEU A 111 -23.16 4.00 8.12
C LEU A 111 -24.56 4.28 8.64
N TRP A 112 -25.59 3.78 7.95
CA TRP A 112 -26.99 3.96 8.35
C TRP A 112 -27.20 3.50 9.80
N GLY A 113 -26.69 2.31 10.11
CA GLY A 113 -26.76 1.74 11.44
C GLY A 113 -25.98 2.53 12.49
N ALA A 114 -24.77 3.02 12.14
CA ALA A 114 -23.97 3.86 13.01
C ALA A 114 -24.64 5.21 13.33
N PHE A 115 -25.38 5.81 12.39
CA PHE A 115 -26.08 7.08 12.61
C PHE A 115 -27.51 6.94 13.16
N ARG A 116 -28.03 5.71 13.27
CA ARG A 116 -29.33 5.45 13.87
C ARG A 116 -29.36 5.90 15.33
N ARG A 117 -30.45 6.55 15.74
CA ARG A 117 -30.72 6.86 17.14
C ARG A 117 -31.22 5.61 17.87
N PRO A 118 -30.67 5.26 19.05
CA PRO A 118 -31.22 4.18 19.85
C PRO A 118 -32.66 4.53 20.27
N ASN A 119 -33.51 3.51 20.42
CA ASN A 119 -34.87 3.69 20.93
C ASN A 119 -34.80 4.21 22.37
N ALA A 120 -35.58 5.25 22.69
CA ALA A 120 -35.53 5.93 23.98
C ALA A 120 -36.13 5.12 25.15
N ALA A 121 -36.87 4.03 24.87
CA ALA A 121 -37.50 3.23 25.91
C ALA A 121 -36.47 2.32 26.60
N PRO A 122 -36.36 2.36 27.94
CA PRO A 122 -35.41 1.51 28.67
C PRO A 122 -35.89 0.06 28.71
N SER A 123 -35.64 -0.70 27.65
CA SER A 123 -35.83 -2.14 27.59
C SER A 123 -34.48 -2.89 27.53
N PRO A 124 -34.42 -4.18 27.91
CA PRO A 124 -33.22 -5.00 27.70
C PRO A 124 -32.78 -5.01 26.22
N GLU A 125 -33.74 -5.02 25.29
CA GLU A 125 -33.51 -4.94 23.85
C GLU A 125 -32.86 -3.61 23.45
N ALA A 126 -33.31 -2.49 24.03
CA ALA A 126 -32.72 -1.18 23.76
C ALA A 126 -31.24 -1.11 24.17
N ARG A 127 -30.85 -1.78 25.27
CA ARG A 127 -29.44 -1.87 25.69
C ARG A 127 -28.60 -2.72 24.73
N VAL A 128 -29.17 -3.80 24.18
CA VAL A 128 -28.49 -4.62 23.17
C VAL A 128 -28.30 -3.82 21.87
N ASP A 129 -29.34 -3.12 21.43
CA ASP A 129 -29.29 -2.24 20.26
C ASP A 129 -28.29 -1.11 20.44
N GLU A 130 -28.25 -0.46 21.60
CA GLU A 130 -27.27 0.57 21.91
C GLU A 130 -25.82 0.05 21.81
N ARG A 131 -25.55 -1.14 22.35
CA ARG A 131 -24.23 -1.78 22.23
C ARG A 131 -23.86 -2.09 20.78
N ARG A 132 -24.83 -2.56 19.99
CA ARG A 132 -24.63 -2.83 18.56
C ARG A 132 -24.35 -1.54 17.78
N ILE A 133 -25.11 -0.48 18.02
CA ILE A 133 -24.92 0.83 17.38
C ILE A 133 -23.56 1.40 17.76
N ALA A 134 -23.17 1.33 19.04
CA ALA A 134 -21.85 1.75 19.50
C ALA A 134 -20.74 0.96 18.81
N THR A 135 -20.92 -0.36 18.67
CA THR A 135 -19.98 -1.24 17.96
C THR A 135 -19.87 -0.84 16.49
N ALA A 136 -20.99 -0.63 15.80
CA ALA A 136 -21.00 -0.18 14.41
C ALA A 136 -20.30 1.17 14.23
N ARG A 137 -20.57 2.17 15.09
CA ARG A 137 -19.92 3.49 15.06
C ARG A 137 -18.41 3.39 15.16
N VAL A 138 -17.91 2.59 16.10
CA VAL A 138 -16.47 2.38 16.31
C VAL A 138 -15.81 1.83 15.04
N HIS A 139 -16.40 0.79 14.44
CA HIS A 139 -15.81 0.13 13.29
C HIS A 139 -15.97 0.94 11.99
N VAL A 140 -17.07 1.68 11.84
CA VAL A 140 -17.25 2.66 10.75
C VAL A 140 -16.24 3.79 10.88
N ALA A 141 -16.02 4.33 12.08
CA ALA A 141 -15.01 5.35 12.31
C ALA A 141 -13.60 4.83 11.95
N PHE A 142 -13.28 3.60 12.33
CA PHE A 142 -12.03 2.96 11.93
C PHE A 142 -11.91 2.84 10.40
N ALA A 143 -12.95 2.36 9.71
CA ALA A 143 -12.93 2.26 8.26
C ALA A 143 -12.77 3.62 7.56
N LEU A 144 -13.45 4.66 8.07
CA LEU A 144 -13.30 6.04 7.60
C LEU A 144 -11.90 6.58 7.82
N LEU A 145 -11.29 6.32 8.99
CA LEU A 145 -9.91 6.71 9.28
C LEU A 145 -8.92 6.00 8.34
N THR A 146 -9.13 4.72 8.07
CA THR A 146 -8.33 3.98 7.07
C THR A 146 -8.46 4.62 5.69
N ALA A 147 -9.68 4.88 5.22
CA ALA A 147 -9.89 5.56 3.93
C ALA A 147 -9.25 6.96 3.87
N ALA A 148 -9.38 7.76 4.94
CA ALA A 148 -8.73 9.05 5.05
C ALA A 148 -7.19 8.94 5.03
N SER A 149 -6.63 7.90 5.65
CA SER A 149 -5.19 7.64 5.60
C SER A 149 -4.71 7.32 4.17
N LEU A 150 -5.55 6.70 3.33
CA LEU A 150 -5.20 6.44 1.94
C LEU A 150 -5.16 7.72 1.11
N VAL A 151 -6.09 8.64 1.37
CA VAL A 151 -6.06 9.97 0.74
C VAL A 151 -4.76 10.71 1.10
N ALA A 152 -4.29 10.56 2.34
CA ALA A 152 -3.04 11.17 2.81
C ALA A 152 -1.77 10.50 2.25
N VAL A 153 -1.75 9.17 2.16
CA VAL A 153 -0.58 8.41 1.68
C VAL A 153 -0.50 8.39 0.15
N GLY A 154 -1.63 8.50 -0.53
CA GLY A 154 -1.74 8.36 -1.97
C GLY A 154 -2.15 6.95 -2.41
N PRO A 155 -2.46 6.78 -3.71
CA PRO A 155 -2.89 5.50 -4.27
C PRO A 155 -1.74 4.49 -4.30
N ASP A 156 -2.11 3.21 -4.40
CA ASP A 156 -1.18 2.13 -4.73
C ASP A 156 -1.41 1.68 -6.17
N TRP A 157 -0.35 1.23 -6.85
CA TRP A 157 -0.44 0.62 -8.17
C TRP A 157 -0.79 -0.88 -8.07
N MET A 158 -0.69 -1.46 -6.87
CA MET A 158 -1.06 -2.85 -6.67
C MET A 158 -2.58 -3.04 -6.74
N PRO A 159 -3.04 -4.14 -7.36
CA PRO A 159 -4.45 -4.35 -7.63
C PRO A 159 -5.25 -4.64 -6.35
N ALA A 160 -6.57 -4.76 -6.51
CA ALA A 160 -7.50 -5.18 -5.47
C ALA A 160 -7.62 -4.26 -4.24
N GLY A 161 -7.23 -2.99 -4.36
CA GLY A 161 -7.45 -2.01 -3.30
C GLY A 161 -6.81 -2.42 -1.97
N ARG A 162 -5.65 -3.12 -2.01
CA ARG A 162 -5.09 -3.82 -0.84
C ARG A 162 -4.87 -2.95 0.40
N LEU A 163 -4.75 -1.63 0.21
CA LEU A 163 -4.62 -0.69 1.31
C LEU A 163 -5.91 -0.57 2.16
N LEU A 164 -7.09 -0.88 1.59
CA LEU A 164 -8.37 -0.93 2.31
C LEU A 164 -8.66 -2.27 2.99
N VAL A 165 -7.86 -3.31 2.74
CA VAL A 165 -8.09 -4.65 3.33
C VAL A 165 -8.28 -4.62 4.85
N PRO A 166 -7.54 -3.82 5.65
CA PRO A 166 -7.78 -3.73 7.09
C PRO A 166 -9.15 -3.18 7.47
N ALA A 167 -9.75 -2.34 6.62
CA ALA A 167 -11.09 -1.80 6.85
C ALA A 167 -12.18 -2.85 6.62
N ILE A 168 -11.94 -3.87 5.80
CA ILE A 168 -12.94 -4.88 5.44
C ILE A 168 -13.48 -5.64 6.67
N PRO A 169 -12.65 -6.21 7.56
CA PRO A 169 -13.16 -6.86 8.78
C PRO A 169 -13.97 -5.91 9.66
N ALA A 170 -13.54 -4.65 9.79
CA ALA A 170 -14.26 -3.67 10.57
C ALA A 170 -15.64 -3.37 9.97
N LEU A 171 -15.72 -3.18 8.66
CA LEU A 171 -16.98 -3.00 7.96
C LEU A 171 -17.88 -4.22 8.06
N ALA A 172 -17.33 -5.44 7.98
CA ALA A 172 -18.08 -6.67 8.17
C ALA A 172 -18.67 -6.77 9.59
N ILE A 173 -17.90 -6.42 10.63
CA ILE A 173 -18.38 -6.38 12.02
C ILE A 173 -19.45 -5.30 12.19
N ALA A 174 -19.26 -4.10 11.62
CA ALA A 174 -20.24 -3.03 11.67
C ALA A 174 -21.55 -3.45 11.00
N PHE A 175 -21.45 -4.03 9.80
CA PHE A 175 -22.56 -4.59 9.06
C PHE A 175 -23.30 -5.67 9.86
N ALA A 176 -22.58 -6.69 10.33
CA ALA A 176 -23.14 -7.80 11.10
C ALA A 176 -23.79 -7.34 12.42
N SER A 177 -23.28 -6.28 13.04
CA SER A 177 -23.91 -5.68 14.22
C SER A 177 -25.29 -5.10 13.91
N MET A 178 -25.49 -4.63 12.68
CA MET A 178 -26.72 -3.97 12.22
C MET A 178 -27.75 -4.92 11.62
N VAL A 179 -27.32 -6.04 11.02
CA VAL A 179 -28.23 -7.03 10.41
C VAL A 179 -29.41 -7.42 11.32
N PRO A 180 -29.22 -7.78 12.61
CA PRO A 180 -30.35 -8.23 13.42
C PRO A 180 -31.24 -7.07 13.92
N THR A 181 -30.85 -5.80 13.67
CA THR A 181 -31.71 -4.63 13.92
C THR A 181 -32.68 -4.36 12.77
N VAL A 182 -32.49 -5.07 11.65
CA VAL A 182 -33.38 -5.07 10.51
C VAL A 182 -34.45 -6.13 10.79
N LYS A 183 -35.68 -5.69 11.05
CA LYS A 183 -36.79 -6.62 11.28
C LYS A 183 -37.02 -7.44 10.00
N PRO A 184 -37.28 -8.75 10.12
CA PRO A 184 -37.61 -9.56 8.96
C PRO A 184 -38.83 -8.94 8.27
N PRO A 185 -38.82 -8.85 6.93
CA PRO A 185 -39.94 -8.31 6.20
C PRO A 185 -41.20 -9.10 6.52
N SER A 186 -42.21 -8.47 7.15
CA SER A 186 -43.55 -8.74 6.66
C SER A 186 -43.59 -8.11 5.27
N TRP A 187 -43.98 -8.89 4.26
CA TRP A 187 -43.97 -8.52 2.83
C TRP A 187 -44.75 -7.23 2.50
N ARG A 188 -45.44 -6.63 3.48
CA ARG A 188 -46.17 -5.36 3.41
C ARG A 188 -45.53 -4.19 4.17
N SER A 189 -44.40 -4.39 4.84
CA SER A 189 -43.75 -3.35 5.64
C SER A 189 -42.58 -2.67 4.92
N SER A 190 -42.47 -1.36 5.06
CA SER A 190 -41.32 -0.56 4.59
C SER A 190 -39.98 -1.01 5.21
N ALA A 191 -40.00 -1.81 6.27
CA ALA A 191 -38.84 -2.43 6.89
C ALA A 191 -38.22 -3.57 6.06
N ALA A 192 -38.89 -4.04 5.00
CA ALA A 192 -38.36 -5.03 4.08
C ALA A 192 -37.18 -4.52 3.23
N ILE A 193 -37.22 -3.24 2.88
CA ILE A 193 -36.30 -2.63 1.92
C ILE A 193 -34.85 -2.68 2.43
N PRO A 194 -34.53 -2.29 3.68
CA PRO A 194 -33.14 -2.38 4.19
C PRO A 194 -32.60 -3.81 4.25
N ALA A 195 -33.44 -4.81 4.56
CA ALA A 195 -33.03 -6.21 4.59
C ALA A 195 -32.63 -6.70 3.19
N TRP A 196 -33.47 -6.39 2.19
CA TRP A 196 -33.19 -6.68 0.80
C TRP A 196 -31.94 -5.97 0.30
N LEU A 197 -31.79 -4.66 0.59
CA LEU A 197 -30.60 -3.90 0.22
C LEU A 197 -29.34 -4.47 0.86
N ALA A 198 -29.40 -4.90 2.13
CA ALA A 198 -28.28 -5.54 2.81
C ALA A 198 -27.92 -6.90 2.16
N GLY A 199 -28.93 -7.72 1.83
CA GLY A 199 -28.73 -8.98 1.12
C GLY A 199 -28.12 -8.79 -0.27
N VAL A 200 -28.64 -7.84 -1.04
CA VAL A 200 -28.10 -7.46 -2.36
C VAL A 200 -26.68 -6.93 -2.23
N ALA A 201 -26.38 -6.09 -1.23
CA ALA A 201 -25.04 -5.58 -0.98
C ALA A 201 -24.03 -6.69 -0.72
N VAL A 202 -24.39 -7.69 0.10
CA VAL A 202 -23.55 -8.86 0.36
C VAL A 202 -23.36 -9.69 -0.91
N ALA A 203 -24.44 -9.95 -1.66
CA ALA A 203 -24.37 -10.73 -2.90
C ALA A 203 -23.48 -10.06 -3.95
N VAL A 204 -23.60 -8.74 -4.15
CA VAL A 204 -22.76 -7.95 -5.05
C VAL A 204 -21.31 -7.99 -4.61
N TYR A 205 -21.03 -7.79 -3.33
CA TYR A 205 -19.68 -7.84 -2.79
C TYR A 205 -19.03 -9.22 -3.01
N VAL A 206 -19.74 -10.31 -2.71
CA VAL A 206 -19.26 -11.68 -2.91
C VAL A 206 -19.02 -11.98 -4.38
N ALA A 207 -19.96 -11.62 -5.26
CA ALA A 207 -19.81 -11.81 -6.69
C ALA A 207 -18.61 -11.03 -7.25
N HIS A 208 -18.43 -9.79 -6.83
CA HIS A 208 -17.27 -8.99 -7.22
C HIS A 208 -15.96 -9.57 -6.69
N ALA A 209 -15.91 -10.00 -5.42
CA ALA A 209 -14.72 -10.63 -4.84
C ALA A 209 -14.34 -11.93 -5.56
N ALA A 210 -15.34 -12.74 -5.94
CA ALA A 210 -15.12 -13.95 -6.74
C ALA A 210 -14.58 -13.62 -8.13
N TRP A 211 -15.19 -12.67 -8.83
CA TRP A 211 -14.71 -12.21 -10.14
C TRP A 211 -13.27 -11.66 -10.06
N LEU A 212 -13.01 -10.80 -9.08
CA LEU A 212 -11.69 -10.21 -8.87
C LEU A 212 -10.64 -11.28 -8.55
N THR A 213 -11.00 -12.33 -7.80
CA THR A 213 -10.10 -13.46 -7.54
C THR A 213 -9.71 -14.17 -8.84
N VAL A 214 -10.67 -14.42 -9.72
CA VAL A 214 -10.42 -15.05 -11.04
C VAL A 214 -9.58 -14.14 -11.94
N ASP A 215 -9.91 -12.85 -12.03
CA ASP A 215 -9.16 -11.85 -12.80
C ASP A 215 -7.71 -11.70 -12.28
N LEU A 216 -7.53 -11.60 -10.96
CA LEU A 216 -6.21 -11.55 -10.35
C LEU A 216 -5.40 -12.81 -10.62
N HIS A 217 -6.02 -13.99 -10.62
CA HIS A 217 -5.34 -15.24 -10.92
C HIS A 217 -4.84 -15.24 -12.38
N GLY A 218 -5.68 -14.86 -13.33
CA GLY A 218 -5.25 -14.74 -14.73
C GLY A 218 -4.14 -13.70 -14.95
N ARG A 219 -4.20 -12.56 -14.26
CA ARG A 219 -3.12 -11.56 -14.28
C ARG A 219 -1.85 -12.04 -13.61
N HIS A 220 -1.98 -12.85 -12.56
CA HIS A 220 -0.85 -13.44 -11.85
C HIS A 220 -0.10 -14.42 -12.74
N ASP A 221 -0.80 -15.28 -13.47
CA ASP A 221 -0.16 -16.21 -14.40
C ASP A 221 0.65 -15.48 -15.48
N HIS A 222 0.08 -14.42 -16.06
CA HIS A 222 0.82 -13.58 -17.01
C HIS A 222 2.05 -12.91 -16.38
N ARG A 223 1.94 -12.46 -15.12
CA ARG A 223 3.06 -11.86 -14.40
C ARG A 223 4.14 -12.86 -14.03
N ILE A 224 3.81 -14.13 -13.77
CA ILE A 224 4.82 -15.17 -13.56
C ILE A 224 5.71 -15.29 -14.80
N ASP A 225 5.12 -15.34 -16.00
CA ASP A 225 5.89 -15.41 -17.24
C ASP A 225 6.80 -14.17 -17.42
N GLU A 226 6.32 -12.98 -17.10
CA GLU A 226 7.14 -11.75 -17.12
C GLU A 226 8.26 -11.80 -16.07
N ASP A 227 7.95 -12.22 -14.85
CA ASP A 227 8.90 -12.32 -13.75
C ASP A 227 9.99 -13.35 -14.07
N GLU A 228 9.65 -14.51 -14.64
CA GLU A 228 10.61 -15.54 -15.06
C GLU A 228 11.58 -15.00 -16.13
N LYS A 229 11.09 -14.19 -17.07
CA LYS A 229 11.95 -13.53 -18.07
C LYS A 229 12.92 -12.55 -17.42
N ILE A 230 12.47 -11.72 -16.47
CA ILE A 230 13.34 -10.80 -15.73
C ILE A 230 14.36 -11.57 -14.90
N VAL A 231 13.93 -12.61 -14.18
CA VAL A 231 14.82 -13.49 -13.39
C VAL A 231 15.92 -14.07 -14.29
N THR A 232 15.54 -14.58 -15.47
CA THR A 232 16.49 -15.15 -16.43
C THR A 232 17.47 -14.10 -16.94
N LEU A 233 17.00 -12.91 -17.30
CA LEU A 233 17.85 -11.80 -17.73
C LEU A 233 18.84 -11.38 -16.64
N VAL A 234 18.36 -11.15 -15.42
CA VAL A 234 19.22 -10.71 -14.31
C VAL A 234 20.27 -11.77 -14.00
N ARG A 235 19.89 -13.06 -13.94
CA ARG A 235 20.85 -14.16 -13.73
C ARG A 235 21.89 -14.26 -14.84
N SER A 236 21.47 -14.09 -16.11
CA SER A 236 22.41 -14.07 -17.24
C SER A 236 23.41 -12.93 -17.10
N LEU A 237 22.95 -11.72 -16.78
CA LEU A 237 23.83 -10.57 -16.56
C LEU A 237 24.81 -10.80 -15.39
N GLN A 238 24.37 -11.45 -14.31
CA GLN A 238 25.26 -11.82 -13.20
C GLN A 238 26.29 -12.88 -13.60
N GLN A 239 25.91 -13.85 -14.43
CA GLN A 239 26.84 -14.84 -14.99
C GLN A 239 27.90 -14.18 -15.88
N ASP A 240 27.52 -13.10 -16.58
CA ASP A 240 28.42 -12.25 -17.37
C ASP A 240 29.24 -11.25 -16.51
N GLY A 241 29.15 -11.37 -15.17
CA GLY A 241 29.96 -10.59 -14.23
C GLY A 241 29.37 -9.25 -13.80
N MET A 242 28.15 -8.90 -14.19
CA MET A 242 27.48 -7.69 -13.71
C MET A 242 27.09 -7.87 -12.22
N ALA A 243 27.56 -6.97 -11.36
CA ALA A 243 27.40 -7.07 -9.91
C ALA A 243 26.44 -6.02 -9.33
N SER A 244 26.03 -5.02 -10.11
CA SER A 244 25.20 -3.90 -9.66
C SER A 244 24.24 -3.39 -10.75
N PHE A 245 23.05 -2.96 -10.34
CA PHE A 245 21.92 -2.68 -11.24
C PHE A 245 21.32 -1.30 -10.98
N GLY A 246 21.08 -0.49 -12.01
CA GLY A 246 20.26 0.71 -11.95
C GLY A 246 18.90 0.50 -12.62
N THR A 247 17.80 0.68 -11.90
CA THR A 247 16.45 0.49 -12.46
C THR A 247 15.37 1.19 -11.64
N VAL A 248 14.21 1.45 -12.25
CA VAL A 248 12.98 1.81 -11.52
C VAL A 248 12.27 0.59 -10.94
N ASN A 249 12.53 -0.62 -11.47
CA ASN A 249 11.87 -1.87 -11.10
C ASN A 249 12.72 -2.69 -10.11
N ILE A 250 12.94 -2.13 -8.94
CA ILE A 250 13.88 -2.66 -7.96
C ILE A 250 13.44 -3.95 -7.25
N GLY A 251 12.13 -4.24 -7.22
CA GLY A 251 11.57 -5.30 -6.38
C GLY A 251 12.07 -6.69 -6.77
N LEU A 252 11.81 -7.09 -8.01
CA LEU A 252 12.21 -8.41 -8.50
C LEU A 252 13.73 -8.52 -8.70
N VAL A 253 14.37 -7.46 -9.21
CA VAL A 253 15.84 -7.41 -9.39
C VAL A 253 16.56 -7.61 -8.05
N GLY A 254 16.15 -6.88 -7.01
CA GLY A 254 16.72 -7.04 -5.67
C GLY A 254 16.39 -8.40 -5.03
N TYR A 255 15.22 -8.97 -5.34
CA TYR A 255 14.84 -10.30 -4.85
C TYR A 255 15.71 -11.42 -5.43
N VAL A 256 15.98 -11.39 -6.74
CA VAL A 256 16.79 -12.42 -7.40
C VAL A 256 18.30 -12.22 -7.20
N SER A 257 18.72 -10.99 -6.87
CA SER A 257 20.12 -10.62 -6.65
C SER A 257 20.31 -9.98 -5.27
N PRO A 258 20.12 -10.73 -4.16
CA PRO A 258 20.07 -10.18 -2.81
C PRO A 258 21.38 -9.55 -2.32
N THR A 259 22.50 -9.85 -2.97
CA THR A 259 23.82 -9.30 -2.64
C THR A 259 24.27 -8.20 -3.60
N ALA A 260 23.56 -8.00 -4.73
CA ALA A 260 23.90 -6.99 -5.71
C ALA A 260 23.36 -5.63 -5.27
N PRO A 261 24.16 -4.54 -5.31
CA PRO A 261 23.64 -3.20 -5.15
C PRO A 261 22.59 -2.90 -6.23
N VAL A 262 21.41 -2.44 -5.81
CA VAL A 262 20.35 -1.97 -6.71
C VAL A 262 20.14 -0.49 -6.49
N PHE A 263 20.47 0.31 -7.49
CA PHE A 263 20.26 1.75 -7.54
C PHE A 263 18.85 2.04 -8.01
N ASP A 264 18.01 2.45 -7.07
CA ASP A 264 16.61 2.75 -7.31
C ASP A 264 16.41 4.13 -7.91
N LEU A 265 16.17 4.16 -9.22
CA LEU A 265 15.92 5.40 -9.95
C LEU A 265 14.61 6.08 -9.51
N GLY A 266 13.68 5.34 -8.90
CA GLY A 266 12.44 5.88 -8.35
C GLY A 266 12.57 6.46 -6.92
N GLY A 267 13.67 6.17 -6.23
CA GLY A 267 13.89 6.63 -4.85
C GLY A 267 13.00 5.98 -3.78
N LEU A 268 12.40 4.82 -4.05
CA LEU A 268 11.68 4.02 -3.06
C LEU A 268 12.63 3.40 -2.01
N THR A 269 13.88 3.10 -2.38
CA THR A 269 14.95 2.61 -1.47
C THR A 269 16.20 3.51 -1.46
N ASP A 270 16.33 4.45 -2.41
CA ASP A 270 17.44 5.40 -2.45
C ASP A 270 17.05 6.74 -1.78
N ALA A 271 17.69 7.05 -0.66
CA ALA A 271 17.35 8.23 0.15
C ALA A 271 17.73 9.56 -0.50
N HIS A 272 18.73 9.59 -1.38
CA HIS A 272 19.09 10.81 -2.11
C HIS A 272 18.03 11.09 -3.17
N ILE A 273 17.70 10.09 -3.99
CA ILE A 273 16.71 10.20 -5.07
C ILE A 273 15.30 10.44 -4.51
N ALA A 274 14.94 9.82 -3.37
CA ALA A 274 13.66 10.04 -2.71
C ALA A 274 13.37 11.53 -2.42
N ARG A 275 14.41 12.30 -2.10
CA ARG A 275 14.32 13.71 -1.71
C ARG A 275 14.35 14.69 -2.89
N LEU A 276 14.66 14.22 -4.10
CA LEU A 276 14.61 15.06 -5.30
C LEU A 276 13.17 15.54 -5.53
N PRO A 277 12.95 16.72 -6.15
CA PRO A 277 11.60 17.18 -6.46
C PRO A 277 10.88 16.25 -7.45
N GLY A 278 9.54 16.25 -7.41
CA GLY A 278 8.69 15.49 -8.33
C GLY A 278 8.20 14.14 -7.78
N PRO A 279 7.23 13.49 -8.46
CA PRO A 279 6.82 12.12 -8.15
C PRO A 279 7.90 11.10 -8.54
N HIS A 280 7.87 9.89 -7.97
CA HIS A 280 8.94 8.88 -8.09
C HIS A 280 9.41 8.57 -9.53
N LEU A 281 8.54 8.59 -10.53
CA LEU A 281 8.91 8.31 -11.94
C LEU A 281 9.36 9.55 -12.71
N HIS A 282 9.43 10.72 -12.07
CA HIS A 282 9.80 12.02 -12.65
C HIS A 282 10.92 12.68 -11.85
N LYS A 283 11.70 11.88 -11.09
CA LYS A 283 12.88 12.37 -10.39
C LYS A 283 14.00 12.55 -11.40
N HIS A 284 14.83 13.57 -11.23
CA HIS A 284 15.99 13.83 -12.10
C HIS A 284 17.30 13.69 -11.32
N PRO A 285 17.80 12.46 -11.10
CA PRO A 285 19.07 12.25 -10.41
C PRO A 285 20.24 12.94 -11.14
N GLU A 286 21.14 13.53 -10.37
CA GLU A 286 22.31 14.22 -10.92
C GLU A 286 23.30 13.23 -11.54
N ALA A 287 23.94 13.61 -12.65
CA ALA A 287 24.94 12.79 -13.30
C ALA A 287 26.12 12.43 -12.36
N ALA A 288 26.52 13.35 -11.49
CA ALA A 288 27.59 13.11 -10.51
C ALA A 288 27.20 12.04 -9.49
N TYR A 289 25.95 12.04 -9.02
CA TYR A 289 25.43 11.03 -8.11
C TYR A 289 25.42 9.64 -8.76
N LEU A 290 24.90 9.55 -9.99
CA LEU A 290 24.88 8.29 -10.74
C LEU A 290 26.30 7.80 -11.07
N ALA A 291 27.20 8.72 -11.44
CA ALA A 291 28.59 8.40 -11.75
C ALA A 291 29.40 7.94 -10.51
N ALA A 292 29.09 8.45 -9.32
CA ALA A 292 29.72 8.00 -8.08
C ALA A 292 29.32 6.56 -7.71
N HIS A 293 28.14 6.12 -8.15
CA HIS A 293 27.62 4.79 -7.90
C HIS A 293 27.92 3.79 -9.03
N ALA A 294 27.98 4.29 -10.28
CA ALA A 294 28.38 3.57 -11.49
C ALA A 294 27.89 2.11 -11.56
N PRO A 295 26.56 1.86 -11.64
CA PRO A 295 26.07 0.49 -11.80
C PRO A 295 26.66 -0.19 -13.03
N ASP A 296 26.90 -1.49 -12.97
CA ASP A 296 27.43 -2.25 -14.10
C ASP A 296 26.43 -2.30 -15.26
N VAL A 297 25.14 -2.33 -14.90
CA VAL A 297 24.03 -2.36 -15.86
C VAL A 297 22.88 -1.46 -15.44
N PHE A 298 22.33 -0.72 -16.39
CA PHE A 298 21.02 -0.11 -16.27
C PHE A 298 19.97 -0.95 -16.99
N LEU A 299 18.87 -1.24 -16.30
CA LEU A 299 17.69 -1.91 -16.84
C LEU A 299 16.57 -0.86 -16.94
N LEU A 300 16.42 -0.30 -18.14
CA LEU A 300 15.45 0.77 -18.42
C LEU A 300 14.26 0.21 -19.22
N THR A 301 13.09 0.85 -19.13
CA THR A 301 11.85 0.32 -19.69
C THR A 301 11.25 1.19 -20.80
N SER A 302 10.54 0.58 -21.75
CA SER A 302 9.69 1.33 -22.68
C SER A 302 8.56 0.49 -23.25
N SER A 303 7.57 1.19 -23.79
CA SER A 303 6.44 0.63 -24.53
C SER A 303 6.75 0.35 -26.00
N GLU A 304 7.87 0.87 -26.50
CA GLU A 304 8.37 0.65 -27.86
C GLU A 304 9.75 -0.01 -27.82
N PRO A 305 10.09 -0.89 -28.78
CA PRO A 305 11.44 -1.43 -28.88
C PRO A 305 12.45 -0.34 -29.29
N ILE A 306 13.69 -0.45 -28.80
CA ILE A 306 14.80 0.42 -29.25
C ILE A 306 15.04 0.23 -30.75
N ARG A 307 15.17 1.35 -31.47
CA ARG A 307 15.55 1.36 -32.88
C ARG A 307 17.03 1.70 -32.99
N ILE A 308 17.81 0.84 -33.63
CA ILE A 308 19.22 1.10 -33.89
C ILE A 308 19.32 1.70 -35.30
N GLY A 309 19.77 2.95 -35.40
CA GLY A 309 20.01 3.60 -36.69
C GLY A 309 21.27 3.06 -37.39
N GLU A 310 21.45 3.41 -38.67
CA GLU A 310 22.62 2.98 -39.47
C GLU A 310 23.97 3.38 -38.85
N SER A 311 23.99 4.47 -38.07
CA SER A 311 25.18 4.93 -37.32
C SER A 311 25.46 4.13 -36.04
N GLY A 312 24.65 3.11 -35.73
CA GLY A 312 24.70 2.36 -34.47
C GLY A 312 24.13 3.11 -33.27
N GLN A 313 23.56 4.31 -33.47
CA GLN A 313 22.89 5.05 -32.40
C GLN A 313 21.54 4.42 -32.07
N ALA A 314 21.33 4.12 -30.78
CA ALA A 314 20.07 3.65 -30.25
C ALA A 314 19.11 4.83 -30.04
N SER A 315 17.98 4.81 -30.74
CA SER A 315 16.82 5.65 -30.44
C SER A 315 15.97 4.94 -29.40
N TYR A 316 15.91 5.52 -28.21
CA TYR A 316 15.17 4.99 -27.07
C TYR A 316 14.14 6.02 -26.61
N ARG A 317 12.90 5.57 -26.38
CA ARG A 317 11.80 6.38 -25.88
C ARG A 317 11.26 5.74 -24.60
N PRO A 318 11.79 6.13 -23.43
CA PRO A 318 11.39 5.55 -22.16
C PRO A 318 9.94 5.87 -21.81
N ASP A 319 9.30 4.98 -21.04
CA ASP A 319 7.96 5.24 -20.51
C ASP A 319 7.99 6.22 -19.32
N PHE A 320 9.13 6.30 -18.63
CA PHE A 320 9.30 7.11 -17.44
C PHE A 320 10.23 8.29 -17.67
N ASP A 321 9.86 9.44 -17.11
CA ASP A 321 10.63 10.68 -17.22
C ASP A 321 12.01 10.55 -16.56
N VAL A 322 12.11 9.83 -15.43
CA VAL A 322 13.41 9.54 -14.79
C VAL A 322 14.35 8.74 -15.70
N GLU A 323 13.84 7.75 -16.44
CA GLU A 323 14.66 6.96 -17.36
C GLU A 323 15.07 7.79 -18.59
N SER A 324 14.19 8.68 -19.05
CA SER A 324 14.46 9.67 -20.11
C SER A 324 15.57 10.62 -19.71
N HIS A 325 15.48 11.15 -18.49
CA HIS A 325 16.53 11.99 -17.92
C HIS A 325 17.86 11.24 -17.85
N VAL A 326 17.90 10.07 -17.21
CA VAL A 326 19.11 9.24 -17.08
C VAL A 326 19.74 8.94 -18.44
N PHE A 327 18.93 8.48 -19.41
CA PHE A 327 19.40 8.19 -20.75
C PHE A 327 19.97 9.44 -21.43
N SER A 328 19.36 10.61 -21.26
CA SER A 328 19.82 11.86 -21.88
C SER A 328 21.15 12.39 -21.34
N LEU A 329 21.62 11.90 -20.17
CA LEU A 329 22.84 12.40 -19.55
C LEU A 329 24.07 12.11 -20.43
N PRO A 330 24.93 13.12 -20.70
CA PRO A 330 26.15 12.90 -21.47
C PRO A 330 27.09 11.86 -20.85
N TRP A 331 27.12 11.74 -19.52
CA TRP A 331 27.87 10.69 -18.82
C TRP A 331 27.34 9.29 -19.18
N PHE A 332 26.01 9.11 -19.14
CA PHE A 332 25.40 7.81 -19.45
C PHE A 332 25.73 7.39 -20.88
N GLN A 333 25.52 8.29 -21.85
CA GLN A 333 25.79 8.05 -23.27
C GLN A 333 27.25 7.68 -23.57
N ARG A 334 28.20 8.24 -22.80
CA ARG A 334 29.64 7.92 -22.94
C ARG A 334 30.03 6.62 -22.24
N THR A 335 29.43 6.31 -21.10
CA THR A 335 29.88 5.23 -20.22
C THR A 335 29.19 3.91 -20.53
N TYR A 336 27.94 3.94 -20.99
CA TYR A 336 27.13 2.77 -21.24
C TYR A 336 26.95 2.52 -22.74
N ARG A 337 26.68 1.26 -23.07
CA ARG A 337 26.27 0.83 -24.41
C ARG A 337 25.05 -0.08 -24.30
N TYR A 338 24.18 0.00 -25.28
CA TYR A 338 23.05 -0.91 -25.39
C TYR A 338 23.55 -2.36 -25.62
N ALA A 339 23.04 -3.29 -24.81
CA ALA A 339 23.43 -4.70 -24.82
C ALA A 339 22.34 -5.62 -25.39
N GLY A 340 21.06 -5.27 -25.19
CA GLY A 340 19.95 -6.08 -25.65
C GLY A 340 18.59 -5.61 -25.14
N THR A 341 17.55 -6.18 -25.73
CA THR A 341 16.15 -5.95 -25.36
C THR A 341 15.51 -7.27 -24.97
N LEU A 342 14.78 -7.25 -23.87
CA LEU A 342 13.86 -8.31 -23.45
C LEU A 342 12.43 -7.81 -23.59
N MET A 343 11.61 -8.51 -24.39
CA MET A 343 10.17 -8.24 -24.46
C MET A 343 9.44 -9.01 -23.36
N LEU A 344 8.88 -8.29 -22.39
CA LEU A 344 8.13 -8.89 -21.28
C LEU A 344 6.72 -9.24 -21.73
N SER A 345 6.01 -8.25 -22.28
CA SER A 345 4.65 -8.38 -22.83
C SER A 345 4.47 -7.49 -24.06
N PRO A 346 3.34 -7.59 -24.79
CA PRO A 346 3.07 -6.68 -25.90
C PRO A 346 3.11 -5.22 -25.45
N ASN A 347 4.06 -4.46 -25.98
CA ASN A 347 4.33 -3.07 -25.62
C ASN A 347 4.92 -2.88 -24.20
N TYR A 348 5.71 -3.84 -23.70
CA TYR A 348 6.53 -3.63 -22.51
C TYR A 348 7.89 -4.32 -22.65
N TYR A 349 8.94 -3.50 -22.73
CA TYR A 349 10.31 -3.91 -23.02
C TYR A 349 11.25 -3.49 -21.89
N TYR A 350 12.23 -4.35 -21.62
CA TYR A 350 13.41 -4.02 -20.82
C TYR A 350 14.61 -3.89 -21.74
N HIS A 351 15.38 -2.83 -21.55
CA HIS A 351 16.59 -2.52 -22.29
C HIS A 351 17.77 -2.54 -21.34
N ALA A 352 18.72 -3.43 -21.62
CA ALA A 352 19.95 -3.53 -20.86
C ALA A 352 21.00 -2.60 -21.46
N PHE A 353 21.54 -1.72 -20.63
CA PHE A 353 22.67 -0.86 -20.96
C PHE A 353 23.83 -1.19 -20.04
N VAL A 354 24.88 -1.80 -20.58
CA VAL A 354 26.05 -2.26 -19.80
C VAL A 354 27.19 -1.25 -19.89
N GLU A 355 27.99 -1.16 -18.84
CA GLU A 355 29.19 -0.32 -18.86
C GLU A 355 30.13 -0.78 -20.00
N ARG A 356 30.66 0.18 -20.76
CA ARG A 356 31.54 -0.11 -21.91
C ARG A 356 32.84 -0.82 -21.52
N ARG A 357 33.28 -0.69 -20.27
CA ARG A 357 34.53 -1.29 -19.77
C ARG A 357 34.40 -2.79 -19.51
N SER A 358 33.19 -3.28 -19.25
CA SER A 358 32.95 -4.65 -18.80
C SER A 358 33.13 -5.71 -19.89
N PHE A 359 33.28 -5.30 -21.15
CA PHE A 359 33.60 -6.21 -22.26
C PHE A 359 34.90 -5.75 -22.92
N GLY A 360 36.00 -6.37 -22.52
CA GLY A 360 37.27 -6.25 -23.23
C GLY A 360 37.14 -6.71 -24.69
N PRO A 361 38.07 -6.31 -25.58
CA PRO A 361 38.03 -6.66 -27.00
C PRO A 361 38.15 -8.16 -27.31
N GLU A 362 38.35 -9.03 -26.32
CA GLU A 362 38.67 -10.46 -26.50
C GLU A 362 37.47 -11.41 -26.51
N THR A 363 36.25 -10.94 -26.21
CA THR A 363 35.03 -11.73 -26.34
C THR A 363 34.16 -11.18 -27.47
N ARG A 364 34.42 -11.65 -28.70
CA ARG A 364 33.52 -11.50 -29.86
C ARG A 364 33.06 -12.86 -30.34
#